data_AF-A0A929F5I1-F1
#
_entry.id   AF-A0A929F5I1-F1
#
_cell.length_a   1.000
_cell.length_b   1.000
_cell.length_c   1.000
_cell.angle_alpha   90.00
_cell.angle_beta   90.00
_cell.angle_gamma   90.00
#
_symmetry.space_group_name_H-M   'P 1'
#
loop_
_entity.id
_entity.type
_entity.pdbx_description
1 polymer ?
#
loop_
_entity_poly.entity_id
_entity_poly.type
_entity_poly.pdbx_seq_one_letter_code
_entity_poly.pdbx_strand_id
1 'polypeptide(L)'
;IEGLTIDLFKVENRFFGQSVTVTGLLTAKDILKSIIGKTTADLLLVPDITLDSENEVFIDNVTLKDMEESLGIQAKPIAPTPEGLLKGIIDGNRR
;
A
#
# COMPACT_ATOMS: atom_id res chain seq x y z
N ILE A 1 -11.55 3.89 -18.67
CA ILE A 1 -12.10 2.52 -18.76
C ILE A 1 -13.56 2.64 -18.35
N GLU A 2 -14.49 2.50 -19.29
CA GLU A 2 -15.92 2.56 -18.96
C GLU A 2 -16.25 1.51 -17.90
N GLY A 3 -16.92 1.93 -16.82
CA GLY A 3 -17.33 1.06 -15.72
C GLY A 3 -16.29 0.81 -14.61
N LEU A 4 -15.11 1.43 -14.64
CA LEU A 4 -14.14 1.31 -13.54
C LEU A 4 -14.49 2.25 -12.38
N THR A 5 -14.82 1.68 -11.22
CA THR A 5 -15.00 2.41 -9.95
C THR A 5 -13.68 2.41 -9.18
N ILE A 6 -13.26 3.58 -8.70
CA ILE A 6 -12.02 3.74 -7.92
C ILE A 6 -12.35 4.49 -6.63
N ASP A 7 -12.03 3.88 -5.49
CA ASP A 7 -12.03 4.55 -4.20
C ASP A 7 -10.66 5.21 -3.98
N LEU A 8 -10.66 6.54 -3.90
CA LEU A 8 -9.43 7.31 -3.70
C LEU A 8 -9.27 7.69 -2.23
N PHE A 9 -8.22 7.16 -1.60
CA PHE A 9 -7.83 7.52 -0.23
C PHE A 9 -6.57 8.38 -0.26
N LYS A 10 -6.65 9.59 0.29
CA LYS A 10 -5.47 10.42 0.54
C LYS A 10 -4.70 9.85 1.73
N VAL A 11 -3.42 9.53 1.52
CA VAL A 11 -2.48 9.18 2.59
C VAL A 11 -1.61 10.40 2.90
N GLU A 12 -1.64 10.86 4.15
CA GLU A 12 -0.80 11.97 4.60
C GLU A 12 0.41 11.41 5.34
N ASN A 13 1.62 11.85 4.98
CA ASN A 13 2.82 11.52 5.74
C ASN A 13 2.77 12.26 7.09
N ARG A 14 2.43 11.57 8.17
CA ARG A 14 2.39 12.15 9.53
C ARG A 14 3.64 11.80 10.30
N PHE A 15 4.36 10.76 9.90
CA PHE A 15 5.60 10.35 10.54
C PHE A 15 6.72 11.37 10.33
N PHE A 16 6.97 11.79 9.08
CA PHE A 16 7.97 12.81 8.75
C PHE A 16 7.37 14.22 8.65
N GLY A 17 6.03 14.33 8.64
CA GLY A 17 5.30 15.58 8.58
C GLY A 17 4.67 15.84 7.22
N GLN A 18 3.56 16.58 7.21
CA GLN A 18 2.67 16.72 6.04
C GLN A 18 3.29 17.46 4.86
N SER A 19 4.38 18.21 5.08
CA SER A 19 5.15 18.85 4.01
C SER A 19 6.00 17.87 3.21
N VAL A 20 6.19 16.64 3.68
CA VAL A 20 6.91 15.56 2.99
C VAL A 20 5.95 14.82 2.07
N THR A 21 6.13 14.97 0.76
CA THR A 21 5.21 14.45 -0.27
C THR A 21 5.79 13.33 -1.14
N VAL A 22 6.97 12.81 -0.79
CA VAL A 22 7.59 11.70 -1.54
C VAL A 22 7.06 10.36 -1.06
N THR A 23 6.72 9.47 -2.01
CA THR A 23 6.11 8.17 -1.71
C THR A 23 7.00 7.28 -0.86
N GLY A 24 8.31 7.22 -1.14
CA GLY A 24 9.25 6.33 -0.44
C GLY A 24 9.44 6.63 1.06
N LEU A 25 8.88 7.72 1.58
CA LEU A 25 8.88 8.04 3.00
C LEU A 25 7.52 7.83 3.68
N LEU A 26 6.56 7.23 2.98
CA LEU A 26 5.31 6.81 3.61
C LEU A 26 5.57 5.61 4.54
N THR A 27 4.91 5.63 5.69
CA THR A 27 4.98 4.55 6.68
C THR A 27 3.76 3.66 6.63
N ALA A 28 3.88 2.44 7.17
CA ALA A 28 2.71 1.56 7.30
C ALA A 28 1.62 2.22 8.16
N LYS A 29 2.01 2.93 9.24
CA LYS A 29 1.07 3.64 10.11
C LYS A 29 0.29 4.74 9.39
N ASP A 30 0.92 5.48 8.49
CA ASP A 30 0.23 6.51 7.70
C ASP A 30 -0.81 5.87 6.77
N ILE A 31 -0.46 4.75 6.13
CA ILE A 31 -1.37 3.99 5.27
C ILE A 31 -2.53 3.41 6.09
N LEU A 32 -2.24 2.67 7.16
CA LEU A 32 -3.25 2.03 8.02
C LEU A 32 -4.27 3.05 8.54
N LYS A 33 -3.82 4.19 9.06
CA LYS A 33 -4.73 5.26 9.53
C LYS A 33 -5.65 5.80 8.42
N SER A 34 -5.21 5.74 7.17
CA SER A 34 -5.97 6.26 6.04
C SER A 34 -7.09 5.32 5.62
N ILE A 35 -6.85 4.00 5.67
CA ILE A 35 -7.73 2.98 5.07
C ILE A 35 -8.44 2.06 6.07
N ILE A 36 -7.97 1.96 7.33
CA ILE A 36 -8.54 1.04 8.32
C ILE A 36 -10.02 1.36 8.57
N GLY A 37 -10.88 0.34 8.49
CA GLY A 37 -12.33 0.46 8.64
C GLY A 37 -13.05 1.19 7.50
N LYS A 38 -12.36 1.53 6.40
CA LYS A 38 -12.95 2.24 5.25
C LYS A 38 -12.86 1.47 3.94
N THR A 39 -11.85 0.60 3.79
CA THR A 39 -11.66 -0.19 2.58
C THR A 39 -12.47 -1.49 2.61
N THR A 40 -13.00 -1.90 1.46
CA THR A 40 -13.61 -3.22 1.24
C THR A 40 -12.77 -4.11 0.30
N ALA A 41 -11.52 -3.71 0.04
CA ALA A 41 -10.60 -4.48 -0.79
C ALA A 41 -10.16 -5.77 -0.09
N ASP A 42 -9.70 -6.75 -0.87
CA ASP A 42 -9.16 -8.04 -0.41
C ASP A 42 -7.64 -8.19 -0.67
N LEU A 43 -7.06 -7.20 -1.35
CA LEU A 43 -5.64 -7.10 -1.66
C LEU A 43 -5.17 -5.64 -1.57
N LEU A 44 -4.07 -5.42 -0.85
CA LEU A 44 -3.31 -4.18 -0.80
C LEU A 44 -2.06 -4.33 -1.66
N LEU A 45 -1.90 -3.44 -2.64
CA LEU A 45 -0.67 -3.33 -3.42
C LEU A 45 0.19 -2.20 -2.84
N VAL A 46 1.41 -2.52 -2.46
CA VAL A 46 2.35 -1.60 -1.81
C VAL A 46 3.49 -1.30 -2.76
N PRO A 47 3.80 -0.03 -3.08
CA PRO A 47 4.99 0.30 -3.85
C PRO A 47 6.26 -0.15 -3.10
N ASP A 48 7.10 -0.94 -3.76
CA ASP A 48 8.33 -1.50 -3.18
C ASP A 48 9.29 -0.42 -2.64
N ILE A 49 9.31 0.77 -3.25
CA ILE A 49 10.08 1.93 -2.79
C ILE A 49 9.73 2.42 -1.38
N THR A 50 8.64 1.94 -0.78
CA THR A 50 8.25 2.24 0.61
C THR A 50 8.80 1.23 1.62
N LEU A 51 9.44 0.17 1.13
CA LEU A 51 9.97 -0.96 1.88
C LEU A 51 11.50 -0.99 1.82
N ASP A 52 12.09 -1.87 2.61
CA ASP A 52 13.51 -2.19 2.59
C ASP A 52 13.93 -3.00 1.35
N SER A 53 15.21 -3.33 1.25
CA SER A 53 15.76 -4.04 0.08
C SER A 53 15.18 -5.44 -0.13
N GLU A 54 14.65 -6.05 0.94
CA GLU A 54 14.01 -7.36 0.91
C GLU A 54 12.51 -7.27 0.58
N ASN A 55 11.96 -6.05 0.46
CA ASN A 55 10.54 -5.78 0.22
C ASN A 55 9.61 -6.31 1.34
N GLU A 56 10.05 -6.24 2.60
CA GLU A 56 9.29 -6.80 3.72
C GLU A 56 8.92 -5.76 4.78
N VAL A 57 9.75 -4.73 4.97
CA VAL A 57 9.65 -3.84 6.14
C VAL A 57 9.58 -2.36 5.73
N PHE A 58 8.61 -1.63 6.28
CA PHE A 58 8.53 -0.17 6.15
C PHE A 58 9.53 0.54 7.06
N ILE A 59 9.82 1.81 6.77
CA ILE A 59 10.77 2.63 7.55
C ILE A 59 10.37 2.86 9.03
N ASP A 60 9.11 2.59 9.40
CA ASP A 60 8.64 2.62 10.80
C ASP A 60 8.72 1.26 11.52
N ASN A 61 9.47 0.31 10.95
CA ASN A 61 9.70 -1.07 11.43
C ASN A 61 8.42 -1.93 11.48
N VAL A 62 7.42 -1.59 10.68
CA VAL A 62 6.22 -2.41 10.51
C VAL A 62 6.42 -3.30 9.28
N THR A 63 6.13 -4.58 9.40
CA THR A 63 6.26 -5.53 8.28
C THR A 63 4.99 -5.57 7.43
N LEU A 64 5.09 -6.04 6.19
CA LEU A 64 3.90 -6.35 5.38
C LEU A 64 2.97 -7.33 6.09
N LYS A 65 3.53 -8.32 6.79
CA LYS A 65 2.76 -9.29 7.56
C LYS A 65 1.94 -8.62 8.68
N ASP A 66 2.52 -7.65 9.39
CA ASP A 66 1.79 -6.88 10.41
C ASP A 66 0.62 -6.10 9.78
N MET A 67 0.79 -5.59 8.55
CA MET A 67 -0.30 -4.95 7.81
C MET A 67 -1.40 -5.94 7.43
N GLU A 68 -1.03 -7.13 6.96
CA GLU A 68 -1.99 -8.19 6.63
C GLU A 68 -2.82 -8.58 7.85
N GLU A 69 -2.18 -8.79 9.00
CA GLU A 69 -2.83 -9.11 10.26
C GLU A 69 -3.75 -7.97 10.74
N SER A 70 -3.33 -6.71 10.57
CA SER A 70 -4.10 -5.54 11.00
C SER A 70 -5.34 -5.27 10.14
N LEU A 71 -5.28 -5.55 8.84
CA LEU A 71 -6.34 -5.25 7.89
C LEU A 71 -7.22 -6.49 7.56
N GLY A 72 -6.70 -7.69 7.79
CA GLY A 72 -7.35 -8.94 7.35
C GLY A 72 -7.35 -9.13 5.84
N ILE A 73 -6.42 -8.49 5.13
CA ILE A 73 -6.30 -8.54 3.66
C ILE A 73 -4.86 -8.89 3.27
N GLN A 74 -4.65 -9.45 2.09
CA GLN A 74 -3.28 -9.70 1.62
C GLN A 74 -2.57 -8.40 1.27
N ALA A 75 -1.26 -8.32 1.50
CA ALA A 75 -0.43 -7.19 1.14
C ALA A 75 0.73 -7.66 0.26
N LYS A 76 0.89 -7.05 -0.93
CA LYS A 76 1.92 -7.45 -1.89
C LYS A 76 2.75 -6.26 -2.34
N PRO A 77 4.09 -6.38 -2.34
CA PRO A 77 4.94 -5.36 -2.93
C PRO A 77 4.80 -5.37 -4.47
N ILE A 78 4.83 -4.19 -5.07
CA ILE A 78 4.82 -3.99 -6.52
C ILE A 78 5.83 -2.92 -6.92
N ALA A 79 6.37 -3.03 -8.13
CA ALA A 79 7.14 -1.94 -8.71
C ALA A 79 6.24 -0.71 -8.92
N PRO A 80 6.71 0.52 -8.63
CA PRO A 80 5.96 1.77 -8.77
C PRO A 80 5.89 2.23 -10.24
N THR A 81 5.61 1.29 -11.15
CA THR A 81 5.45 1.54 -12.58
C THR A 81 4.05 1.15 -13.04
N PRO A 82 3.56 1.70 -14.17
CA PRO A 82 2.29 1.27 -14.75
C PRO A 82 2.22 -0.25 -14.96
N GLU A 83 3.30 -0.86 -15.44
CA GLU A 83 3.39 -2.30 -15.67
C GLU A 83 3.34 -3.09 -14.36
N GLY A 84 4.04 -2.62 -13.32
CA GLY A 84 4.03 -3.23 -11.99
C GLY A 84 2.64 -3.23 -11.36
N LEU A 85 1.94 -2.10 -11.47
CA LEU A 85 0.55 -1.98 -11.01
C LEU A 85 -0.38 -2.93 -11.78
N LEU A 86 -0.32 -2.94 -13.12
CA LEU A 86 -1.14 -3.82 -13.95
C LEU A 86 -0.91 -5.29 -13.60
N LYS A 87 0.35 -5.70 -13.44
CA LYS A 87 0.71 -7.05 -13.03
C LYS A 87 0.14 -7.39 -11.65
N GLY A 88 0.29 -6.49 -10.67
CA GLY A 88 -0.26 -6.68 -9.33
C GLY A 88 -1.78 -6.88 -9.32
N ILE A 89 -2.52 -6.11 -10.13
CA ILE A 89 -3.98 -6.25 -10.28
C ILE A 89 -4.35 -7.59 -10.92
N ILE A 90 -3.67 -7.98 -12.01
CA ILE A 90 -3.96 -9.22 -12.74
C ILE A 90 -3.65 -10.46 -11.88
N ASP A 91 -2.49 -10.47 -11.22
CA ASP A 91 -2.06 -11.58 -10.37
C ASP A 91 -2.87 -11.65 -9.06
N GLY A 92 -3.44 -10.52 -8.62
CA GLY A 92 -4.34 -10.45 -7.47
C GLY A 92 -5.71 -11.10 -7.69
N ASN A 93 -6.26 -10.96 -8.91
CA ASN A 93 -7.58 -11.49 -9.28
C ASN A 93 -7.59 -13.00 -9.61
N ARG A 94 -6.43 -13.65 -9.68
CA ARG A 94 -6.32 -15.10 -9.94
C ARG A 94 -6.45 -15.91 -8.65
N ARG A 95 -7.61 -15.84 -8.00
CA ARG A 95 -8.02 -16.79 -6.95
C ARG A 95 -9.08 -17.75 -7.48
#